data_AF-A0A8B9D7Z1-F1
#
_entry.id   AF-A0A8B9D7Z1-F1
#
_cell.length_a   1.000
_cell.length_b   1.000
_cell.length_c   1.000
_cell.angle_alpha   90.00
_cell.angle_beta   90.00
_cell.angle_gamma   90.00
#
_symmetry.space_group_name_H-M   'P 1'
#
loop_
_entity.id
_entity.type
_entity.pdbx_description
1 polymer ?
#
loop_
_entity_poly.entity_id
_entity_poly.type
_entity_poly.pdbx_seq_one_letter_code
_entity_poly.pdbx_strand_id
1 'polypeptide(L)'
;MEPWVRFSAQSQARERLLRAAQYGCALAGAALQRNGASAEVVARVRQLEAHLSLGRKLLRLGGSADALEAAKRAIHLSDTVLRFCLTLSHLNRAMYLACDNVLWAGKAGLAPAVDQEKWSQRSFRYYLFALIVNLSRDAYEIRALMEREAGGQRAKGAEAGRQQQQRRRAEAGLQQLGLRLQLELRLLLRVLRGNPPLLLDVLKNACDLFIPLDKLGLYRSSPAFVGLCGLASSVLSILTILHPWLKLKP
;
A
#
# COMPACT_ATOMS: atom_id res chain seq x y z
N MET A 1 -6.81 17.03 22.88
CA MET A 1 -5.58 16.50 23.51
C MET A 1 -5.59 14.97 23.55
N GLU A 2 -6.65 14.34 24.08
CA GLU A 2 -6.71 12.88 24.26
C GLU A 2 -6.52 12.01 22.98
N PRO A 3 -7.07 12.36 21.80
CA PRO A 3 -6.84 11.59 20.57
C PRO A 3 -5.36 11.60 20.13
N TRP A 4 -4.68 12.74 20.29
CA TRP A 4 -3.26 12.88 19.97
C TRP A 4 -2.36 12.08 20.93
N VAL A 5 -2.70 12.04 22.22
CA VAL A 5 -1.98 11.23 23.21
C VAL A 5 -2.12 9.75 22.89
N ARG A 6 -3.35 9.27 22.60
CA ARG A 6 -3.59 7.87 22.20
C ARG A 6 -2.90 7.49 20.89
N PHE A 7 -2.86 8.41 19.93
CA PHE A 7 -2.12 8.22 18.68
C PHE A 7 -0.62 8.12 18.94
N SER A 8 -0.04 9.11 19.61
CA SER A 8 1.41 9.16 19.86
C SER A 8 1.89 8.08 20.84
N ALA A 9 1.02 7.47 21.64
CA ALA A 9 1.36 6.30 22.46
C ALA A 9 1.64 5.04 21.63
N GLN A 10 1.09 4.94 20.42
CA GLN A 10 1.25 3.75 19.57
C GLN A 10 2.58 3.77 18.83
N SER A 11 3.40 2.72 18.99
CA SER A 11 4.67 2.59 18.25
C SER A 11 4.45 2.64 16.72
N GLN A 12 3.37 2.02 16.23
CA GLN A 12 2.99 2.06 14.82
C GLN A 12 2.73 3.49 14.33
N ALA A 13 2.07 4.32 15.11
CA ALA A 13 1.81 5.72 14.75
C ALA A 13 3.11 6.52 14.63
N ARG A 14 4.02 6.36 15.59
CA ARG A 14 5.36 6.98 15.54
C ARG A 14 6.15 6.54 14.31
N GLU A 15 6.10 5.25 13.97
CA GLU A 15 6.74 4.73 12.75
C GLU A 15 6.19 5.38 11.48
N ARG A 16 4.86 5.57 11.39
CA ARG A 16 4.24 6.25 10.23
C ARG A 16 4.58 7.73 10.16
N LEU A 17 4.66 8.43 11.29
CA LEU A 17 5.12 9.82 11.33
C LEU A 17 6.56 9.93 10.83
N LEU A 18 7.46 9.08 11.32
CA LEU A 18 8.84 9.06 10.83
C LEU A 18 8.92 8.68 9.35
N ARG A 19 8.04 7.80 8.85
CA ARG A 19 7.93 7.46 7.41
C ARG A 19 7.53 8.68 6.59
N ALA A 20 6.51 9.40 7.03
CA ALA A 20 6.06 10.63 6.38
C ALA A 20 7.19 11.68 6.37
N ALA A 21 7.85 11.90 7.51
CA ALA A 21 8.98 12.83 7.59
C ALA A 21 10.15 12.39 6.69
N GLN A 22 10.48 11.10 6.64
CA GLN A 22 11.54 10.58 5.79
C GLN A 22 11.25 10.85 4.30
N TYR A 23 10.07 10.47 3.82
CA TYR A 23 9.73 10.69 2.41
C TYR A 23 9.46 12.16 2.09
N GLY A 24 9.05 12.96 3.07
CA GLY A 24 9.04 14.42 2.99
C GLY A 24 10.45 14.99 2.78
N CYS A 25 11.46 14.48 3.51
CA CYS A 25 12.86 14.85 3.29
C CYS A 25 13.35 14.42 1.91
N ALA A 26 13.00 13.22 1.43
CA ALA A 26 13.36 12.77 0.09
C ALA A 26 12.76 13.69 -1.00
N LEU A 27 11.50 14.08 -0.86
CA LEU A 27 10.83 15.01 -1.78
C LEU A 27 11.45 16.42 -1.73
N ALA A 28 11.69 16.94 -0.52
CA ALA A 28 12.34 18.23 -0.31
C ALA A 28 13.77 18.24 -0.88
N GLY A 29 14.54 17.18 -0.67
CA GLY A 29 15.88 17.01 -1.23
C GLY A 29 15.87 17.04 -2.76
N ALA A 30 14.91 16.38 -3.39
CA ALA A 30 14.74 16.41 -4.84
C ALA A 30 14.33 17.80 -5.37
N ALA A 31 13.48 18.52 -4.65
CA ALA A 31 13.09 19.89 -5.00
C ALA A 31 14.26 20.87 -4.86
N LEU A 32 15.02 20.78 -3.76
CA LEU A 32 16.20 21.62 -3.50
C LEU A 32 17.28 21.41 -4.57
N GLN A 33 17.51 20.16 -4.99
CA GLN A 33 18.45 19.86 -6.09
C GLN A 33 18.01 20.49 -7.41
N ARG A 34 16.72 20.46 -7.73
CA ARG A 34 16.18 21.07 -8.96
C ARG A 34 16.28 22.59 -8.95
N ASN A 35 16.16 23.20 -7.78
CA ASN A 35 16.23 24.65 -7.61
C ASN A 35 17.68 25.18 -7.45
N GLY A 36 18.70 24.32 -7.63
CA GLY A 36 20.10 24.74 -7.56
C GLY A 36 20.59 25.08 -6.14
N ALA A 37 19.97 24.51 -5.10
CA ALA A 37 20.41 24.71 -3.72
C ALA A 37 21.83 24.19 -3.50
N SER A 38 22.53 24.74 -2.50
CA SER A 38 23.92 24.33 -2.19
C SER A 38 24.01 22.85 -1.84
N ALA A 39 25.13 22.22 -2.24
CA ALA A 39 25.39 20.81 -1.98
C ALA A 39 25.36 20.47 -0.48
N GLU A 40 25.74 21.42 0.38
CA GLU A 40 25.69 21.29 1.83
C GLU A 40 24.24 21.15 2.35
N VAL A 41 23.31 21.99 1.88
CA VAL A 41 21.90 21.92 2.29
C VAL A 41 21.29 20.59 1.86
N VAL A 42 21.58 20.15 0.64
CA VAL A 42 21.15 18.84 0.13
C VAL A 42 21.71 17.69 0.97
N ALA A 43 22.99 17.77 1.38
CA ALA A 43 23.63 16.77 2.22
C ALA A 43 22.97 16.70 3.61
N ARG A 44 22.66 17.84 4.24
CA ARG A 44 21.96 17.90 5.54
C ARG A 44 20.58 17.24 5.47
N VAL A 45 19.81 17.50 4.40
CA VAL A 45 18.49 16.87 4.20
C VAL A 45 18.60 15.36 4.01
N ARG A 46 19.60 14.89 3.25
CA ARG A 46 19.87 13.45 3.09
C ARG A 46 20.29 12.78 4.39
N GLN A 47 21.08 13.46 5.22
CA GLN A 47 21.47 12.96 6.54
C GLN A 47 20.25 12.83 7.46
N LEU A 48 19.36 13.83 7.46
CA LEU A 48 18.11 13.76 8.20
C LEU A 48 17.23 12.60 7.72
N GLU A 49 17.08 12.42 6.39
CA GLU A 49 16.38 11.27 5.81
C GLU A 49 16.96 9.93 6.32
N ALA A 50 18.29 9.81 6.35
CA ALA A 50 18.97 8.61 6.83
C ALA A 50 18.72 8.33 8.32
N HIS A 51 18.76 9.35 9.17
CA HIS A 51 18.43 9.23 10.60
C HIS A 51 16.97 8.83 10.81
N LEU A 52 16.03 9.45 10.10
CA LEU A 52 14.61 9.10 10.16
C LEU A 52 14.39 7.65 9.70
N SER A 53 15.07 7.22 8.63
CA SER A 53 15.03 5.83 8.16
C SER A 53 15.52 4.85 9.22
N LEU A 54 16.64 5.13 9.88
CA LEU A 54 17.20 4.28 10.94
C LEU A 54 16.27 4.21 12.15
N GLY A 55 15.71 5.34 12.59
CA GLY A 55 14.73 5.40 13.66
C GLY A 55 13.47 4.57 13.36
N ARG A 56 13.00 4.58 12.12
CA ARG A 56 11.88 3.70 11.70
C ARG A 56 12.20 2.22 11.76
N LYS A 57 13.43 1.83 11.43
CA LYS A 57 13.83 0.42 11.53
C LYS A 57 13.84 -0.02 12.99
N LEU A 58 14.35 0.83 13.88
CA LEU A 58 14.34 0.59 15.33
C LEU A 58 12.92 0.37 15.86
N LEU A 59 11.95 1.22 15.49
CA LEU A 59 10.56 1.07 15.93
C LEU A 59 9.85 -0.18 15.38
N ARG A 60 10.43 -0.83 14.36
CA ARG A 60 9.87 -2.05 13.74
C ARG A 60 10.50 -3.33 14.26
N LEU A 61 11.50 -3.25 15.15
CA LEU A 61 12.03 -4.41 15.85
C LEU A 61 10.87 -5.14 16.56
N GLY A 62 10.90 -6.47 16.51
CA GLY A 62 9.81 -7.32 17.02
C GLY A 62 8.61 -7.47 16.08
N GLY A 63 8.43 -6.59 15.08
CA GLY A 63 7.28 -6.64 14.18
C GLY A 63 7.20 -7.90 13.30
N SER A 64 8.30 -8.65 13.15
CA SER A 64 8.28 -9.96 12.48
C SER A 64 7.42 -10.98 13.24
N ALA A 65 7.44 -10.96 14.58
CA ALA A 65 6.62 -11.84 15.40
C ALA A 65 5.13 -11.47 15.30
N ASP A 66 4.82 -10.17 15.33
CA ASP A 66 3.46 -9.68 15.09
C ASP A 66 2.92 -10.11 13.73
N ALA A 67 3.76 -10.08 12.70
CA ALA A 67 3.40 -10.50 11.35
C ALA A 67 3.18 -12.02 11.27
N LEU A 68 3.99 -12.84 11.95
CA LEU A 68 3.76 -14.29 12.04
C LEU A 68 2.45 -14.62 12.77
N GLU A 69 2.15 -13.93 13.87
CA GLU A 69 0.88 -14.12 14.59
C GLU A 69 -0.32 -13.65 13.75
N ALA A 70 -0.17 -12.60 12.93
CA ALA A 70 -1.18 -12.21 11.96
C ALA A 70 -1.35 -13.28 10.86
N ALA A 71 -0.27 -13.89 10.38
CA ALA A 71 -0.33 -14.99 9.41
C ALA A 71 -1.07 -16.20 9.98
N LYS A 72 -0.80 -16.57 11.24
CA LYS A 72 -1.49 -17.65 11.96
C LYS A 72 -2.99 -17.39 12.05
N ARG A 73 -3.39 -16.18 12.43
CA ARG A 73 -4.81 -15.78 12.45
C ARG A 73 -5.44 -15.83 11.06
N ALA A 74 -4.70 -15.43 10.03
CA ALA A 74 -5.20 -15.40 8.66
C ALA A 74 -5.57 -16.79 8.11
N ILE A 75 -4.91 -17.87 8.56
CA ILE A 75 -5.19 -19.26 8.14
C ILE A 75 -6.62 -19.70 8.49
N HIS A 76 -7.25 -19.07 9.48
CA HIS A 76 -8.59 -19.43 9.95
C HIS A 76 -9.73 -18.65 9.25
N LEU A 77 -9.43 -17.80 8.25
CA LEU A 77 -10.47 -17.09 7.49
C LEU A 77 -11.34 -18.05 6.69
N SER A 78 -12.65 -17.81 6.58
CA SER A 78 -13.57 -18.66 5.81
C SER A 78 -13.31 -18.61 4.30
N ASP A 79 -13.13 -17.41 3.74
CA ASP A 79 -12.85 -17.22 2.31
C ASP A 79 -11.45 -17.72 1.96
N THR A 80 -11.37 -18.66 1.01
CA THR A 80 -10.12 -19.33 0.62
C THR A 80 -9.14 -18.39 -0.09
N VAL A 81 -9.64 -17.48 -0.92
CA VAL A 81 -8.80 -16.52 -1.66
C VAL A 81 -8.24 -15.49 -0.68
N LEU A 82 -9.08 -14.94 0.20
CA LEU A 82 -8.62 -13.99 1.23
C LEU A 82 -7.64 -14.65 2.20
N ARG A 83 -7.93 -15.88 2.65
CA ARG A 83 -7.02 -16.68 3.49
C ARG A 83 -5.65 -16.81 2.85
N PHE A 84 -5.59 -17.26 1.61
CA PHE A 84 -4.33 -17.42 0.89
C PHE A 84 -3.57 -16.10 0.77
N CYS A 85 -4.22 -15.05 0.27
CA CYS A 85 -3.57 -13.75 0.07
C CYS A 85 -3.07 -13.14 1.38
N LEU A 86 -3.89 -13.14 2.44
CA LEU A 86 -3.52 -12.53 3.71
C LEU A 86 -2.44 -13.31 4.45
N THR A 87 -2.54 -14.64 4.49
CA THR A 87 -1.49 -15.48 5.10
C THR A 87 -0.16 -15.27 4.38
N LEU A 88 -0.17 -15.28 3.05
CA LEU A 88 1.03 -15.11 2.25
C LEU A 88 1.61 -13.69 2.39
N SER A 89 0.76 -12.67 2.41
CA SER A 89 1.18 -11.29 2.65
C SER A 89 1.83 -11.11 4.03
N HIS A 90 1.24 -11.67 5.08
CA HIS A 90 1.78 -11.61 6.43
C HIS A 90 3.11 -12.37 6.58
N LEU A 91 3.25 -13.53 5.92
CA LEU A 91 4.53 -14.26 5.91
C LEU A 91 5.64 -13.45 5.22
N ASN A 92 5.34 -12.85 4.06
CA ASN A 92 6.29 -11.99 3.36
C ASN A 92 6.62 -10.74 4.18
N ARG A 93 5.64 -10.18 4.90
CA ARG A 93 5.87 -9.09 5.85
C ARG A 93 6.82 -9.49 6.98
N ALA A 94 6.68 -10.70 7.53
CA ALA A 94 7.58 -11.21 8.55
C ALA A 94 9.02 -11.34 8.02
N MET A 95 9.19 -11.89 6.82
CA MET A 95 10.51 -12.02 6.16
C MET A 95 11.13 -10.66 5.83
N TYR A 96 10.31 -9.71 5.34
CA TYR A 96 10.72 -8.33 5.10
C TYR A 96 11.26 -7.68 6.38
N LEU A 97 10.51 -7.78 7.48
CA LEU A 97 10.90 -7.19 8.77
C LEU A 97 12.12 -7.89 9.37
N ALA A 98 12.25 -9.21 9.20
CA ALA A 98 13.44 -9.93 9.64
C ALA A 98 14.70 -9.42 8.91
N CYS A 99 14.63 -9.24 7.59
CA CYS A 99 15.72 -8.63 6.81
C CYS A 99 16.00 -7.19 7.26
N ASP A 100 14.95 -6.42 7.57
CA ASP A 100 15.09 -5.05 8.03
C ASP A 100 15.78 -4.94 9.41
N ASN A 101 15.54 -5.89 10.31
CA ASN A 101 16.23 -5.99 11.60
C ASN A 101 17.73 -6.28 11.41
N VAL A 102 18.09 -7.17 10.47
CA VAL A 102 19.49 -7.46 10.11
C VAL A 102 20.18 -6.21 9.55
N LEU A 103 19.50 -5.48 8.66
CA LEU A 103 20.01 -4.22 8.12
C LEU A 103 20.21 -3.16 9.21
N TRP A 104 19.27 -3.05 10.15
CA TRP A 104 19.40 -2.15 11.29
C TRP A 104 20.59 -2.52 12.16
N ALA A 105 20.75 -3.81 12.50
CA ALA A 105 21.87 -4.29 13.31
C ALA A 105 23.23 -3.97 12.67
N GLY A 106 23.36 -4.15 11.35
CA GLY A 106 24.58 -3.78 10.63
C GLY A 106 24.84 -2.27 10.64
N LYS A 107 23.82 -1.43 10.44
CA LYS A 107 23.96 0.04 10.51
C LYS A 107 24.21 0.57 11.92
N ALA A 108 23.76 -0.15 12.95
CA ALA A 108 24.01 0.17 14.35
C ALA A 108 25.41 -0.27 14.82
N GLY A 109 26.18 -0.96 13.99
CA GLY A 109 27.51 -1.47 14.34
C GLY A 109 27.51 -2.80 15.09
N LEU A 110 26.34 -3.42 15.33
CA LEU A 110 26.23 -4.71 16.02
C LEU A 110 26.66 -5.90 15.14
N ALA A 111 26.53 -5.75 13.82
CA ALA A 111 26.88 -6.80 12.86
C ALA A 111 27.59 -6.19 11.64
N PRO A 112 28.85 -5.73 11.78
CA PRO A 112 29.54 -4.96 10.74
C PRO A 112 29.83 -5.78 9.46
N ALA A 113 29.91 -7.12 9.58
CA ALA A 113 30.11 -8.02 8.44
C ALA A 113 28.85 -8.23 7.57
N VAL A 114 27.72 -7.64 7.93
CA VAL A 114 26.47 -7.78 7.18
C VAL A 114 26.54 -7.02 5.86
N ASP A 115 26.38 -7.75 4.76
CA ASP A 115 26.21 -7.20 3.42
C ASP A 115 24.90 -6.40 3.30
N GLN A 116 25.01 -5.08 3.47
CA GLN A 116 23.86 -4.16 3.46
C GLN A 116 23.11 -4.20 2.14
N GLU A 117 23.80 -4.40 1.01
CA GLU A 117 23.17 -4.38 -0.30
C GLU A 117 22.36 -5.64 -0.52
N LYS A 118 22.94 -6.82 -0.27
CA LYS A 118 22.26 -8.12 -0.42
C LYS A 118 21.03 -8.23 0.46
N TRP A 119 21.13 -7.85 1.73
CA TRP A 119 20.00 -7.89 2.66
C TRP A 119 18.93 -6.84 2.30
N SER A 120 19.33 -5.68 1.77
CA SER A 120 18.42 -4.65 1.26
C SER A 120 17.63 -5.17 0.05
N GLN A 121 18.31 -5.77 -0.94
CA GLN A 121 17.65 -6.35 -2.11
C GLN A 121 16.64 -7.45 -1.70
N ARG A 122 17.03 -8.35 -0.79
CA ARG A 122 16.13 -9.40 -0.26
C ARG A 122 14.91 -8.81 0.43
N SER A 123 15.12 -7.81 1.29
CA SER A 123 14.04 -7.09 1.97
C SER A 123 13.05 -6.50 0.95
N PHE A 124 13.53 -5.78 -0.07
CA PHE A 124 12.66 -5.19 -1.08
C PHE A 124 11.91 -6.23 -1.94
N ARG A 125 12.48 -7.41 -2.20
CA ARG A 125 11.76 -8.51 -2.90
C ARG A 125 10.57 -9.01 -2.08
N TYR A 126 10.75 -9.28 -0.79
CA TYR A 126 9.65 -9.68 0.10
C TYR A 126 8.60 -8.58 0.22
N TYR A 127 9.04 -7.31 0.27
CA TYR A 127 8.12 -6.18 0.31
C TYR A 127 7.28 -6.08 -0.97
N LEU A 128 7.92 -6.20 -2.15
CA LEU A 128 7.23 -6.20 -3.43
C LEU A 128 6.20 -7.34 -3.52
N PHE A 129 6.60 -8.54 -3.12
CA PHE A 129 5.70 -9.69 -3.18
C PHE A 129 4.49 -9.52 -2.25
N ALA A 130 4.70 -9.01 -1.03
CA ALA A 130 3.59 -8.68 -0.14
C ALA A 130 2.63 -7.65 -0.76
N LEU A 131 3.14 -6.62 -1.46
CA LEU A 131 2.32 -5.62 -2.13
C LEU A 131 1.51 -6.21 -3.30
N ILE A 132 2.13 -7.07 -4.12
CA ILE A 132 1.43 -7.74 -5.23
C ILE A 132 0.29 -8.60 -4.70
N VAL A 133 0.53 -9.36 -3.62
CA VAL A 133 -0.49 -10.21 -3.01
C VAL A 133 -1.60 -9.37 -2.37
N ASN A 134 -1.28 -8.25 -1.71
CA ASN A 134 -2.29 -7.32 -1.19
C ASN A 134 -3.12 -6.69 -2.31
N LEU A 135 -2.51 -6.23 -3.40
CA LEU A 135 -3.24 -5.70 -4.55
C LEU A 135 -4.14 -6.77 -5.20
N SER A 136 -3.69 -8.02 -5.22
CA SER A 136 -4.50 -9.15 -5.71
C SER A 136 -5.71 -9.41 -4.82
N ARG A 137 -5.53 -9.30 -3.49
CA ARG A 137 -6.61 -9.35 -2.50
C ARG A 137 -7.61 -8.22 -2.73
N ASP A 138 -7.12 -7.00 -2.88
CA ASP A 138 -7.97 -5.82 -3.08
C ASP A 138 -8.76 -5.93 -4.39
N ALA A 139 -8.12 -6.41 -5.48
CA ALA A 139 -8.79 -6.67 -6.75
C ALA A 139 -9.87 -7.75 -6.64
N TYR A 140 -9.64 -8.79 -5.85
CA TYR A 140 -10.65 -9.82 -5.57
C TYR A 140 -11.85 -9.24 -4.82
N GLU A 141 -11.65 -8.46 -3.75
CA GLU A 141 -12.74 -7.82 -3.02
C GLU A 141 -13.54 -6.84 -3.91
N ILE A 142 -12.85 -6.02 -4.71
CA ILE A 142 -13.48 -5.13 -5.69
C ILE A 142 -14.38 -5.92 -6.63
N ARG A 143 -13.86 -7.02 -7.20
CA ARG A 143 -14.62 -7.86 -8.13
C ARG A 143 -15.83 -8.49 -7.46
N ALA A 144 -15.67 -9.04 -6.27
CA ALA A 144 -16.77 -9.64 -5.51
C ALA A 144 -17.87 -8.61 -5.20
N LEU A 145 -17.51 -7.36 -4.90
CA LEU A 145 -18.46 -6.27 -4.67
C LEU A 145 -19.14 -5.81 -5.96
N MET A 146 -18.39 -5.71 -7.06
CA MET A 146 -18.95 -5.39 -8.38
C MET A 146 -19.98 -6.43 -8.82
N GLU A 147 -19.68 -7.73 -8.63
CA GLU A 147 -20.61 -8.82 -8.95
C GLU A 147 -21.90 -8.75 -8.11
N ARG A 148 -21.79 -8.40 -6.82
CA ARG A 148 -22.95 -8.18 -5.93
C ARG A 148 -23.80 -6.99 -6.35
N GLU A 149 -23.18 -5.84 -6.66
CA GLU A 149 -23.91 -4.65 -7.13
C GLU A 149 -24.58 -4.88 -8.49
N ALA A 150 -23.90 -5.54 -9.42
CA ALA A 150 -24.45 -5.88 -10.73
C ALA A 150 -25.63 -6.87 -10.61
N GLY A 151 -25.52 -7.87 -9.73
CA GLY A 151 -26.61 -8.81 -9.44
C GLY A 151 -27.85 -8.11 -8.84
N GLY A 152 -27.65 -7.20 -7.88
CA GLY A 152 -28.73 -6.41 -7.30
C GLY A 152 -29.42 -5.47 -8.29
N GLN A 153 -28.67 -4.87 -9.22
CA GLN A 153 -29.24 -4.04 -10.28
C GLN A 153 -30.02 -4.87 -11.33
N ARG A 154 -29.56 -6.09 -11.64
CA ARG A 154 -30.30 -7.02 -12.52
C ARG A 154 -31.61 -7.47 -11.90
N ALA A 155 -31.65 -7.75 -10.60
CA ALA A 155 -32.88 -8.10 -9.90
C ALA A 155 -33.91 -6.94 -9.94
N LYS A 156 -33.47 -5.70 -9.70
CA LYS A 156 -34.32 -4.50 -9.79
C LYS A 156 -34.74 -4.14 -11.22
N GLY A 157 -33.90 -4.40 -12.21
CA GLY A 157 -34.18 -4.15 -13.63
C GLY A 157 -35.07 -5.21 -14.27
N ALA A 158 -35.09 -6.44 -13.75
CA ALA A 158 -35.94 -7.52 -14.24
C ALA A 158 -37.45 -7.26 -14.01
N GLU A 159 -37.80 -6.46 -13.00
CA GLU A 159 -39.19 -6.01 -12.76
C GLU A 159 -39.64 -4.93 -13.77
N ALA A 160 -38.72 -4.11 -14.30
CA ALA A 160 -39.02 -3.02 -15.23
C ALA A 160 -38.83 -3.39 -16.73
N GLY A 161 -38.19 -4.52 -17.03
CA GLY A 161 -37.55 -4.77 -18.33
C GLY A 161 -38.33 -5.61 -19.36
N ARG A 162 -39.51 -6.16 -19.04
CA ARG A 162 -40.23 -7.07 -19.99
C ARG A 162 -40.66 -6.41 -21.31
N GLN A 163 -40.68 -5.07 -21.42
CA GLN A 163 -41.18 -4.36 -22.61
C GLN A 163 -40.11 -3.87 -23.60
N GLN A 164 -38.83 -3.84 -23.24
CA GLN A 164 -37.81 -3.08 -24.01
C GLN A 164 -36.76 -3.96 -24.72
N GLN A 165 -36.93 -5.28 -24.72
CA GLN A 165 -35.90 -6.27 -25.11
C GLN A 165 -35.73 -6.41 -26.66
N GLN A 166 -36.63 -5.86 -27.48
CA GLN A 166 -36.77 -6.29 -28.88
C GLN A 166 -36.10 -5.40 -29.96
N ARG A 167 -35.51 -4.24 -29.62
CA ARG A 167 -35.21 -3.19 -30.64
C ARG A 167 -33.76 -2.84 -31.00
N ARG A 168 -32.70 -3.36 -30.37
CA ARG A 168 -31.34 -2.78 -30.58
C ARG A 168 -30.21 -3.80 -30.70
N ARG A 169 -30.23 -4.65 -31.75
CA ARG A 169 -29.29 -5.78 -31.87
C ARG A 169 -28.24 -5.71 -32.98
N ALA A 170 -28.08 -4.64 -33.77
CA ALA A 170 -27.32 -4.77 -35.02
C ALA A 170 -26.05 -3.90 -35.24
N GLU A 171 -25.77 -2.83 -34.48
CA GLU A 171 -24.72 -1.88 -34.92
C GLU A 171 -23.86 -1.34 -33.77
N ALA A 172 -22.85 -2.08 -33.26
CA ALA A 172 -22.06 -1.52 -32.15
C ALA A 172 -20.70 -2.14 -31.78
N GLY A 173 -20.00 -2.95 -32.59
CA GLY A 173 -18.82 -3.72 -32.10
C GLY A 173 -17.77 -2.93 -31.29
N LEU A 174 -17.31 -1.77 -31.79
CA LEU A 174 -16.34 -0.90 -31.08
C LEU A 174 -16.99 0.07 -30.08
N GLN A 175 -18.13 0.68 -30.43
CA GLN A 175 -18.86 1.59 -29.54
C GLN A 175 -19.39 0.87 -28.28
N GLN A 176 -19.78 -0.40 -28.42
CA GLN A 176 -20.22 -1.26 -27.34
C GLN A 176 -19.06 -1.64 -26.42
N LEU A 177 -17.84 -1.78 -26.93
CA LEU A 177 -16.66 -2.02 -26.10
C LEU A 177 -16.35 -0.80 -25.23
N GLY A 178 -16.37 0.41 -25.83
CA GLY A 178 -16.20 1.68 -25.10
C GLY A 178 -17.28 1.90 -24.05
N LEU A 179 -18.54 1.65 -24.38
CA LEU A 179 -19.67 1.75 -23.44
C LEU A 179 -19.56 0.72 -22.30
N ARG A 180 -19.14 -0.52 -22.59
CA ARG A 180 -18.89 -1.55 -21.57
C ARG A 180 -17.78 -1.12 -20.62
N LEU A 181 -16.65 -0.66 -21.14
CA LEU A 181 -15.54 -0.13 -20.34
C LEU A 181 -15.98 1.04 -19.47
N GLN A 182 -16.77 1.97 -20.01
CA GLN A 182 -17.31 3.10 -19.24
C GLN A 182 -18.27 2.64 -18.13
N LEU A 183 -19.12 1.66 -18.39
CA LEU A 183 -20.04 1.09 -17.40
C LEU A 183 -19.28 0.37 -16.29
N GLU A 184 -18.31 -0.47 -16.65
CA GLU A 184 -17.42 -1.17 -15.71
C GLU A 184 -16.63 -0.17 -14.85
N LEU A 185 -16.07 0.88 -15.47
CA LEU A 185 -15.35 1.93 -14.75
C LEU A 185 -16.27 2.70 -13.79
N ARG A 186 -17.51 3.00 -14.19
CA ARG A 186 -18.50 3.65 -13.33
C ARG A 186 -18.89 2.75 -12.15
N LEU A 187 -19.06 1.45 -12.39
CA LEU A 187 -19.36 0.47 -11.35
C LEU A 187 -18.18 0.37 -10.38
N LEU A 188 -16.96 0.25 -10.88
CA LEU A 188 -15.74 0.25 -10.09
C LEU A 188 -15.64 1.50 -9.20
N LEU A 189 -15.82 2.70 -9.78
CA LEU A 189 -15.80 3.95 -9.04
C LEU A 189 -16.90 4.03 -7.98
N ARG A 190 -18.08 3.48 -8.26
CA ARG A 190 -19.19 3.41 -7.30
C ARG A 190 -18.86 2.48 -6.14
N VAL A 191 -18.39 1.27 -6.42
CA VAL A 191 -17.98 0.27 -5.42
C VAL A 191 -16.88 0.84 -4.52
N LEU A 192 -15.84 1.46 -5.11
CA LEU A 192 -14.74 2.04 -4.35
C LEU A 192 -15.19 3.23 -3.49
N ARG A 193 -16.07 4.11 -4.00
CA ARG A 193 -16.65 5.20 -3.20
C ARG A 193 -17.57 4.69 -2.09
N GLY A 194 -18.28 3.59 -2.32
CA GLY A 194 -19.11 2.92 -1.32
C GLY A 194 -18.31 2.18 -0.26
N ASN A 195 -17.02 1.87 -0.52
CA ASN A 195 -16.15 1.10 0.36
C ASN A 195 -14.84 1.86 0.65
N PRO A 196 -14.89 2.93 1.47
CA PRO A 196 -13.72 3.76 1.76
C PRO A 196 -12.50 3.01 2.33
N PRO A 197 -12.64 1.97 3.19
CA PRO A 197 -11.49 1.18 3.65
C PRO A 197 -10.75 0.46 2.52
N LEU A 198 -11.49 -0.08 1.55
CA LEU A 198 -10.93 -0.77 0.38
C LEU A 198 -10.22 0.20 -0.56
N LEU A 199 -10.84 1.35 -0.83
CA LEU A 199 -10.20 2.41 -1.61
C LEU A 199 -8.88 2.87 -0.99
N LEU A 200 -8.83 3.06 0.33
CA LEU A 200 -7.61 3.49 1.02
C LEU A 200 -6.51 2.43 0.97
N ASP A 201 -6.85 1.14 1.12
CA ASP A 201 -5.86 0.07 1.04
C ASP A 201 -5.28 -0.04 -0.38
N VAL A 202 -6.14 0.01 -1.42
CA VAL A 202 -5.72 0.02 -2.83
C VAL A 202 -4.78 1.19 -3.12
N LEU A 203 -5.17 2.41 -2.76
CA LEU A 203 -4.37 3.61 -3.01
C LEU A 203 -3.02 3.53 -2.31
N LYS A 204 -3.02 3.09 -1.05
CA LYS A 204 -1.79 2.92 -0.28
C LYS A 204 -0.88 1.87 -0.90
N ASN A 205 -1.40 0.68 -1.22
CA ASN A 205 -0.64 -0.41 -1.81
C ASN A 205 -0.10 -0.02 -3.21
N ALA A 206 -0.89 0.69 -4.02
CA ALA A 206 -0.50 1.21 -5.32
C ALA A 206 0.61 2.27 -5.23
N CYS A 207 0.51 3.21 -4.29
CA CYS A 207 1.58 4.17 -4.03
C CYS A 207 2.86 3.47 -3.54
N ASP A 208 2.72 2.53 -2.61
CA ASP A 208 3.87 1.83 -2.03
C ASP A 208 4.58 0.92 -3.05
N LEU A 209 3.92 0.50 -4.13
CA LEU A 209 4.45 -0.37 -5.18
C LEU A 209 5.68 0.21 -5.88
N PHE A 210 5.72 1.53 -6.08
CA PHE A 210 6.83 2.19 -6.78
C PHE A 210 8.13 2.17 -5.98
N ILE A 211 8.07 2.04 -4.65
CA ILE A 211 9.24 2.05 -3.77
C ILE A 211 10.14 0.82 -4.00
N PRO A 212 9.67 -0.43 -3.86
CA PRO A 212 10.50 -1.59 -4.14
C PRO A 212 10.82 -1.75 -5.63
N LEU A 213 9.93 -1.33 -6.54
CA LEU A 213 10.22 -1.38 -7.98
C LEU A 213 11.45 -0.54 -8.35
N ASP A 214 11.55 0.67 -7.80
CA ASP A 214 12.72 1.54 -7.96
C ASP A 214 13.97 0.93 -7.30
N LYS A 215 13.85 0.48 -6.05
CA LYS A 215 14.98 -0.08 -5.29
C LYS A 215 15.53 -1.40 -5.82
N LEU A 216 14.70 -2.18 -6.52
CA LEU A 216 15.12 -3.39 -7.21
C LEU A 216 15.62 -3.13 -8.64
N GLY A 217 15.56 -1.89 -9.13
CA GLY A 217 15.95 -1.53 -10.49
C GLY A 217 14.99 -2.06 -11.56
N LEU A 218 13.78 -2.50 -11.18
CA LEU A 218 12.78 -3.05 -12.10
C LEU A 218 12.05 -1.94 -12.88
N TYR A 219 11.88 -0.78 -12.25
CA TYR A 219 11.26 0.39 -12.89
C TYR A 219 11.91 1.67 -12.37
N ARG A 220 12.51 2.45 -13.28
CA ARG A 220 13.21 3.69 -12.93
C ARG A 220 12.21 4.81 -12.66
N SER A 221 12.03 5.14 -11.39
CA SER A 221 11.19 6.28 -10.98
C SER A 221 12.06 7.48 -10.63
N SER A 222 11.53 8.70 -10.80
CA SER A 222 12.25 9.87 -10.28
C SER A 222 12.25 9.84 -8.73
N PRO A 223 13.33 10.27 -8.06
CA PRO A 223 13.39 10.32 -6.60
C PRO A 223 12.24 11.13 -5.98
N ALA A 224 11.83 12.22 -6.65
CA ALA A 224 10.69 13.03 -6.26
C ALA A 224 9.38 12.23 -6.29
N PHE A 225 9.17 11.41 -7.32
CA PHE A 225 7.97 10.58 -7.44
C PHE A 225 7.91 9.50 -6.36
N VAL A 226 9.02 8.81 -6.09
CA VAL A 226 9.11 7.82 -5.00
C VAL A 226 8.87 8.49 -3.64
N GLY A 227 9.44 9.69 -3.43
CA GLY A 227 9.18 10.51 -2.24
C GLY A 227 7.70 10.87 -2.09
N LEU A 228 7.04 11.31 -3.18
CA LEU A 228 5.62 11.63 -3.16
C LEU A 228 4.75 10.40 -2.85
N CYS A 229 5.00 9.27 -3.50
CA CYS A 229 4.28 8.03 -3.25
C CYS A 229 4.47 7.52 -1.81
N GLY A 230 5.70 7.59 -1.29
CA GLY A 230 6.02 7.22 0.09
C GLY A 230 5.38 8.15 1.11
N LEU A 231 5.28 9.45 0.82
CA LEU A 231 4.59 10.42 1.66
C LEU A 231 3.07 10.20 1.64
N ALA A 232 2.47 10.06 0.45
CA ALA A 232 1.05 9.83 0.28
C ALA A 232 0.58 8.56 1.02
N SER A 233 1.23 7.43 0.79
CA SER A 233 0.94 6.17 1.51
C SER A 233 1.09 6.29 3.03
N SER A 234 2.02 7.12 3.51
CA SER A 234 2.20 7.39 4.94
C SER A 234 1.06 8.22 5.52
N VAL A 235 0.61 9.26 4.82
CA VAL A 235 -0.55 10.06 5.20
C VAL A 235 -1.80 9.19 5.25
N LEU A 236 -2.05 8.38 4.21
CA LEU A 236 -3.17 7.43 4.21
C LEU A 236 -3.08 6.47 5.40
N SER A 237 -1.89 5.96 5.71
CA SER A 237 -1.68 5.09 6.88
C SER A 237 -1.98 5.81 8.20
N ILE A 238 -1.55 7.06 8.36
CA ILE A 238 -1.85 7.88 9.55
C ILE A 238 -3.36 8.08 9.69
N LEU A 239 -4.05 8.40 8.61
CA LEU A 239 -5.51 8.55 8.59
C LEU A 239 -6.22 7.27 9.04
N THR A 240 -5.78 6.09 8.58
CA THR A 240 -6.37 4.82 9.01
C THR A 240 -6.14 4.50 10.49
N ILE A 241 -5.08 5.03 11.11
CA ILE A 241 -4.82 4.87 12.55
C ILE A 241 -5.69 5.85 13.35
N LEU A 242 -5.83 7.09 12.89
CA LEU A 242 -6.68 8.11 13.52
C LEU A 242 -8.16 7.78 13.42
N HIS A 243 -8.58 7.12 12.33
CA HIS A 243 -9.96 6.74 12.06
C HIS A 243 -10.08 5.23 11.88
N PRO A 244 -10.25 4.45 12.96
CA PRO A 244 -10.30 2.99 12.90
C PRO A 244 -11.39 2.41 12.00
N TRP A 245 -12.46 3.16 11.71
CA TRP A 245 -13.50 2.75 10.77
C TRP A 245 -13.03 2.72 9.30
N LEU A 246 -11.91 3.38 8.99
CA LEU A 246 -11.27 3.32 7.68
C LEU A 246 -10.34 2.12 7.53
N LYS A 247 -10.12 1.34 8.59
CA LYS A 247 -9.27 0.16 8.55
C LYS A 247 -10.03 -1.00 7.91
N LEU A 248 -9.52 -1.48 6.78
CA LEU A 248 -10.07 -2.65 6.11
C LEU A 248 -9.90 -3.89 7.00
N LYS A 249 -10.99 -4.61 7.24
CA LYS A 249 -11.03 -5.85 7.99
C LYS A 249 -11.38 -6.99 7.03
N PRO A 250 -10.69 -8.14 7.11
CA PRO A 250 -11.08 -9.32 6.36
C PRO A 250 -12.41 -9.91 6.86
#